data_AF-A0A4V5N0V8-F1
#
_entry.id   AF-A0A4V5N0V8-F1
#
_cell.length_a   1.000
_cell.length_b   1.000
_cell.length_c   1.000
_cell.angle_alpha   90.00
_cell.angle_beta   90.00
_cell.angle_gamma   90.00
#
_symmetry.space_group_name_H-M   'P 1'
#
loop_
_entity.id
_entity.type
_entity.pdbx_description
1 polymer ?
#
loop_
_entity_poly.entity_id
_entity_poly.type
_entity_poly.pdbx_seq_one_letter_code
_entity_poly.pdbx_strand_id
1 'polypeptide(L)'
;MRSCTGMTGKPSLPLVLAEAEQRMTAEEEKMKIQVLVCDSVPVVRDGLRSALVSAADMACVAATGSAVEGLMVARELSPDVVITDLNLKGMDGISFVRKLALNETKENPGVVVFTNEMTDLAIRELLRLGVYGLLEKETGKEKLLASIRAAARGELMLAPNVIHRVVGWLKDYDFNQKPEPDPQVKSLTQREREILLLVGEGLSVNEMSVKLFIAVTTVRTHIFRLRHKLNVRDRAQMVSFAHTSGLMRQLTAM
;
A
#
# COMPACT_ATOMS: atom_id res chain seq x y z
N MET A 1 48.00 19.86 -54.60
CA MET A 1 47.10 18.88 -55.26
C MET A 1 46.76 17.80 -54.23
N ARG A 2 45.59 17.91 -53.59
CA ARG A 2 44.42 17.02 -53.73
C ARG A 2 44.73 15.53 -53.43
N SER A 3 44.19 14.99 -52.33
CA SER A 3 42.93 14.23 -52.37
C SER A 3 42.50 13.76 -50.98
N CYS A 4 41.35 14.26 -50.52
CA CYS A 4 40.53 13.59 -49.52
C CYS A 4 39.81 12.42 -50.20
N THR A 5 39.90 11.22 -49.64
CA THR A 5 39.01 10.10 -49.95
C THR A 5 38.18 9.79 -48.72
N GLY A 6 36.95 10.32 -48.70
CA GLY A 6 35.94 10.00 -47.70
C GLY A 6 35.32 8.64 -48.00
N MET A 7 35.48 7.69 -47.08
CA MET A 7 34.64 6.50 -47.00
C MET A 7 33.44 6.82 -46.12
N THR A 8 32.31 7.18 -46.74
CA THR A 8 31.00 7.13 -46.07
C THR A 8 30.21 6.01 -46.74
N GLY A 9 30.43 4.77 -46.27
CA GLY A 9 29.61 3.63 -46.66
C GLY A 9 28.20 3.84 -46.13
N LYS A 10 27.26 4.18 -47.01
CA LYS A 10 25.83 4.17 -46.66
C LYS A 10 25.45 2.73 -46.30
N PRO A 11 24.78 2.48 -45.16
CA PRO A 11 24.33 1.15 -44.82
C PRO A 11 23.41 0.62 -45.92
N SER A 12 23.60 -0.65 -46.29
CA SER A 12 22.77 -1.34 -47.28
C SER A 12 21.32 -1.42 -46.79
N LEU A 13 20.35 -1.21 -47.68
CA LEU A 13 18.89 -1.26 -47.41
C LEU A 13 18.42 -2.40 -46.48
N PRO A 14 18.95 -3.64 -46.54
CA PRO A 14 18.55 -4.72 -45.63
C PRO A 14 18.91 -4.46 -44.16
N LEU A 15 20.01 -3.76 -43.89
CA LEU A 15 20.47 -3.45 -42.52
C LEU A 15 19.60 -2.37 -41.88
N VAL A 16 19.21 -1.36 -42.66
CA VAL A 16 18.33 -0.26 -42.20
C VAL A 16 16.92 -0.77 -41.90
N LEU A 17 16.42 -1.72 -42.69
CA LEU A 17 15.12 -2.35 -42.46
C LEU A 17 15.14 -3.23 -41.19
N ALA A 18 16.19 -4.04 -40.99
CA ALA A 18 16.33 -4.84 -39.77
C ALA A 18 16.47 -3.99 -38.49
N GLU A 19 17.21 -2.88 -38.55
CA GLU A 19 17.34 -1.94 -37.43
C GLU A 19 16.04 -1.18 -37.15
N ALA A 20 15.26 -0.85 -38.18
CA ALA A 20 13.95 -0.21 -38.04
C ALA A 20 12.89 -1.18 -37.46
N GLU A 21 12.90 -2.44 -37.91
CA GLU A 21 12.06 -3.51 -37.35
C GLU A 21 12.38 -3.75 -35.87
N GLN A 22 13.67 -3.85 -35.51
CA GLN A 22 14.10 -4.02 -34.12
C GLN A 22 13.73 -2.83 -33.22
N ARG A 23 13.79 -1.60 -33.74
CA ARG A 23 13.35 -0.39 -33.02
C ARG A 23 11.84 -0.33 -32.85
N MET A 24 11.07 -0.68 -33.88
CA MET A 24 9.61 -0.76 -33.80
C MET A 24 9.16 -1.84 -32.80
N THR A 25 9.77 -3.03 -32.81
CA THR A 25 9.44 -4.09 -31.84
C THR A 25 9.76 -3.67 -30.40
N ALA A 26 10.86 -2.93 -30.19
CA ALA A 26 11.23 -2.43 -28.87
C ALA A 26 10.31 -1.30 -28.37
N GLU A 27 9.82 -0.43 -29.26
CA GLU A 27 8.81 0.59 -28.92
C GLU A 27 7.43 -0.02 -28.67
N GLU A 28 7.02 -1.03 -29.44
CA GLU A 28 5.79 -1.80 -29.20
C GLU A 28 5.86 -2.57 -27.88
N GLU A 29 7.01 -3.15 -27.52
CA GLU A 29 7.22 -3.77 -26.20
C GLU A 29 7.17 -2.74 -25.06
N LYS A 30 7.64 -1.52 -25.29
CA LYS A 30 7.57 -0.41 -24.32
C LYS A 30 6.16 0.13 -24.11
N MET A 31 5.22 -0.18 -25.02
CA MET A 31 3.81 0.21 -24.92
C MET A 31 2.94 -0.85 -24.23
N LYS A 32 3.47 -2.05 -23.97
CA LYS A 32 2.74 -3.10 -23.25
C LYS A 32 2.83 -2.87 -21.75
N ILE A 33 1.73 -3.17 -21.06
CA ILE A 33 1.69 -3.20 -19.60
C ILE A 33 2.63 -4.33 -19.12
N GLN A 34 3.68 -3.95 -18.40
CA GLN A 34 4.68 -4.84 -17.84
C GLN A 34 4.16 -5.42 -16.53
N VAL A 35 3.95 -6.74 -16.50
CA VAL A 35 3.30 -7.43 -15.37
C VAL A 35 4.26 -8.40 -14.70
N LEU A 36 4.47 -8.21 -13.40
CA LEU A 36 5.12 -9.19 -12.52
C LEU A 36 4.07 -10.13 -11.90
N VAL A 37 4.31 -11.44 -11.98
CA VAL A 37 3.44 -12.46 -11.38
C VAL A 37 4.09 -13.06 -10.13
N CYS A 38 3.40 -12.96 -8.99
CA CYS A 38 3.83 -13.51 -7.71
C CYS A 38 2.80 -14.53 -7.20
N ASP A 39 3.09 -15.83 -7.30
CA ASP A 39 2.22 -16.88 -6.76
C ASP A 39 3.05 -18.12 -6.39
N SER A 40 2.86 -18.69 -5.20
CA SER A 40 3.65 -19.84 -4.75
C SER A 40 3.36 -21.14 -5.51
N VAL A 41 2.20 -21.23 -6.16
CA VAL A 41 1.71 -22.41 -6.87
C VAL A 41 2.12 -22.37 -8.36
N PRO A 42 2.98 -23.29 -8.83
CA PRO A 42 3.50 -23.26 -10.20
C PRO A 42 2.43 -23.25 -11.29
N VAL A 43 1.41 -24.11 -11.19
CA VAL A 43 0.34 -24.19 -12.20
C VAL A 43 -0.47 -22.89 -12.32
N VAL A 44 -0.64 -22.15 -11.22
CA VAL A 44 -1.32 -20.85 -11.24
C VAL A 44 -0.44 -19.82 -11.93
N ARG A 45 0.87 -19.77 -11.65
CA ARG A 45 1.79 -18.88 -12.37
C ARG A 45 1.78 -19.15 -13.87
N ASP A 46 1.83 -20.41 -14.28
CA ASP A 46 1.82 -20.78 -15.70
C ASP A 46 0.51 -20.37 -16.38
N GLY A 47 -0.63 -20.55 -15.69
CA GLY A 47 -1.93 -20.08 -16.14
C GLY A 47 -2.00 -18.55 -16.28
N LEU A 48 -1.50 -17.80 -15.30
CA LEU A 48 -1.42 -16.33 -15.35
C LEU A 48 -0.53 -15.85 -16.50
N ARG A 49 0.64 -16.48 -16.70
CA ARG A 49 1.52 -16.19 -17.84
C ARG A 49 0.82 -16.43 -19.17
N SER A 50 0.13 -17.57 -19.31
CA SER A 50 -0.63 -17.89 -20.52
C SER A 50 -1.75 -16.88 -20.78
N ALA A 51 -2.45 -16.45 -19.74
CA ALA A 51 -3.46 -15.40 -19.84
C ALA A 51 -2.88 -14.07 -20.34
N LEU A 52 -1.73 -13.65 -19.80
CA LEU A 52 -1.02 -12.43 -20.20
C LEU A 52 -0.53 -12.49 -21.65
N VAL A 53 0.06 -13.61 -22.08
CA VAL A 53 0.55 -13.81 -23.47
C VAL A 53 -0.56 -13.66 -24.50
N SER A 54 -1.79 -14.03 -24.14
CA SER A 54 -2.94 -13.90 -25.05
C SER A 54 -3.47 -12.46 -25.20
N ALA A 55 -2.99 -11.52 -24.39
CA ALA A 55 -3.35 -10.11 -24.48
C ALA A 55 -2.24 -9.35 -25.22
N ALA A 56 -2.57 -8.73 -26.35
CA ALA A 56 -1.57 -8.03 -27.18
C ALA A 56 -0.93 -6.82 -26.48
N ASP A 57 -1.63 -6.23 -25.50
CA ASP A 57 -1.25 -5.04 -24.76
C ASP A 57 -0.53 -5.32 -23.43
N MET A 58 -0.16 -6.58 -23.14
CA MET A 58 0.48 -6.97 -21.88
C MET A 58 1.71 -7.86 -22.11
N ALA A 59 2.65 -7.79 -21.17
CA ALA A 59 3.81 -8.66 -21.13
C ALA A 59 4.07 -9.14 -19.71
N CYS A 60 4.32 -10.44 -19.53
CA CYS A 60 4.81 -10.97 -18.26
C CYS A 60 6.33 -10.82 -18.21
N VAL A 61 6.84 -9.86 -17.43
CA VAL A 61 8.28 -9.58 -17.33
C VAL A 61 9.02 -10.61 -16.49
N ALA A 62 8.33 -11.16 -15.48
CA ALA A 62 8.87 -12.18 -14.60
C ALA A 62 7.75 -12.88 -13.84
N ALA A 63 8.04 -14.08 -13.33
CA ALA A 63 7.14 -14.84 -12.49
C ALA A 63 7.92 -15.54 -11.36
N THR A 64 7.48 -15.38 -10.11
CA THR A 64 8.10 -15.98 -8.93
C THR A 64 7.06 -16.47 -7.94
N GLY A 65 7.44 -17.45 -7.10
CA GLY A 65 6.64 -17.87 -5.95
C GLY A 65 7.13 -17.36 -4.60
N SER A 66 8.14 -16.50 -4.59
CA SER A 66 8.79 -15.96 -3.39
C SER A 66 8.53 -14.46 -3.26
N ALA A 67 8.09 -14.03 -2.08
CA ALA A 67 7.91 -12.61 -1.79
C ALA A 67 9.23 -11.82 -1.84
N VAL A 68 10.33 -12.43 -1.38
CA VAL A 68 11.64 -11.76 -1.36
C VAL A 68 12.15 -11.53 -2.77
N GLU A 69 12.06 -12.57 -3.61
CA GLU A 69 12.44 -12.48 -5.03
C GLU A 69 11.53 -11.48 -5.76
N GLY A 70 10.23 -11.51 -5.49
CA GLY A 70 9.27 -10.56 -6.08
C GLY A 70 9.63 -9.10 -5.79
N LEU A 71 10.09 -8.79 -4.56
CA LEU A 71 10.52 -7.43 -4.21
C LEU A 71 11.80 -7.02 -4.94
N MET A 72 12.74 -7.96 -5.12
CA MET A 72 13.98 -7.70 -5.87
C MET A 72 13.66 -7.44 -7.33
N VAL A 73 12.87 -8.32 -7.96
CA VAL A 73 12.47 -8.21 -9.36
C VAL A 73 11.64 -6.96 -9.62
N ALA A 74 10.71 -6.61 -8.72
CA ALA A 74 9.93 -5.39 -8.85
C ALA A 74 10.81 -4.13 -8.86
N ARG A 75 11.89 -4.11 -8.07
CA ARG A 75 12.84 -2.99 -8.04
C ARG A 75 13.72 -2.94 -9.28
N GLU A 76 14.15 -4.10 -9.79
CA GLU A 76 15.02 -4.19 -10.95
C GLU A 76 14.27 -3.87 -12.26
N LEU A 77 13.07 -4.42 -12.42
CA LEU A 77 12.32 -4.35 -13.67
C LEU A 77 11.26 -3.24 -13.70
N SER A 78 10.94 -2.63 -12.56
CA SER A 78 9.93 -1.56 -12.44
C SER A 78 8.64 -1.87 -13.21
N PRO A 79 7.94 -2.98 -12.90
CA PRO A 79 6.72 -3.35 -13.60
C PRO A 79 5.62 -2.30 -13.40
N ASP A 80 4.72 -2.17 -14.37
CA ASP A 80 3.53 -1.31 -14.23
C ASP A 80 2.54 -1.92 -13.24
N VAL A 81 2.42 -3.25 -13.24
CA VAL A 81 1.47 -3.98 -12.40
C VAL A 81 2.13 -5.20 -11.75
N VAL A 82 1.82 -5.43 -10.48
CA VAL A 82 2.14 -6.68 -9.77
C VAL A 82 0.84 -7.44 -9.51
N ILE A 83 0.75 -8.66 -10.02
CA ILE A 83 -0.28 -9.63 -9.61
C ILE A 83 0.31 -10.46 -8.49
N THR A 84 -0.36 -10.54 -7.35
CA THR A 84 0.13 -11.31 -6.19
C THR A 84 -0.94 -12.17 -5.54
N ASP A 85 -0.57 -13.39 -5.19
CA ASP A 85 -1.29 -14.20 -4.20
C ASP A 85 -0.95 -13.72 -2.78
N LEU A 86 -1.77 -14.09 -1.79
CA LEU A 86 -1.49 -13.80 -0.38
C LEU A 86 -0.62 -14.85 0.31
N ASN A 87 -0.49 -16.05 -0.25
CA ASN A 87 0.26 -17.17 0.30
C ASN A 87 1.57 -17.38 -0.46
N LEU A 88 2.46 -16.39 -0.41
CA LEU A 88 3.81 -16.48 -0.99
C LEU A 88 4.77 -17.27 -0.10
N LYS A 89 5.85 -17.79 -0.69
CA LYS A 89 6.93 -18.43 0.08
C LYS A 89 7.74 -17.36 0.83
N GLY A 90 8.02 -17.61 2.11
CA GLY A 90 8.95 -16.86 2.95
C GLY A 90 8.38 -15.61 3.65
N MET A 91 7.34 -14.98 3.11
CA MET A 91 6.67 -13.82 3.73
C MET A 91 5.19 -13.82 3.32
N ASP A 92 4.33 -13.37 4.22
CA ASP A 92 2.91 -13.20 3.92
C ASP A 92 2.70 -12.13 2.84
N GLY A 93 1.67 -12.33 2.00
CA GLY A 93 1.43 -11.45 0.87
C GLY A 93 1.02 -10.03 1.26
N ILE A 94 0.44 -9.82 2.44
CA ILE A 94 0.08 -8.47 2.90
C ILE A 94 1.35 -7.67 3.24
N SER A 95 2.30 -8.28 3.94
CA SER A 95 3.63 -7.71 4.19
C SER A 95 4.40 -7.46 2.89
N PHE A 96 4.27 -8.35 1.91
CA PHE A 96 4.82 -8.15 0.57
C PHE A 96 4.23 -6.90 -0.11
N VAL A 97 2.90 -6.76 -0.14
CA VAL A 97 2.20 -5.57 -0.67
C VAL A 97 2.60 -4.30 0.09
N ARG A 98 2.69 -4.38 1.43
CA ARG A 98 3.13 -3.25 2.26
C ARG A 98 4.53 -2.79 1.89
N LYS A 99 5.46 -3.73 1.65
CA LYS A 99 6.82 -3.41 1.22
C LYS A 99 6.88 -2.84 -0.20
N LEU A 100 6.01 -3.31 -1.10
CA LEU A 100 5.86 -2.70 -2.43
C LEU A 100 5.35 -1.25 -2.33
N ALA A 101 4.31 -1.00 -1.54
CA ALA A 101 3.72 0.33 -1.35
C ALA A 101 4.66 1.34 -0.66
N LEU A 102 5.60 0.85 0.15
CA LEU A 102 6.60 1.67 0.85
C LEU A 102 7.89 1.88 0.05
N ASN A 103 8.03 1.33 -1.17
CA ASN A 103 9.19 1.63 -1.99
C ASN A 103 9.17 3.12 -2.39
N GLU A 104 10.29 3.81 -2.17
CA GLU A 104 10.49 5.23 -2.48
C GLU A 104 10.88 5.45 -3.97
N THR A 105 10.37 4.61 -4.87
CA THR A 105 10.54 4.81 -6.32
C THR A 105 9.53 5.85 -6.82
N LYS A 106 9.85 6.52 -7.95
CA LYS A 106 9.03 7.63 -8.49
C LYS A 106 7.57 7.25 -8.77
N GLU A 107 7.30 5.98 -9.10
CA GLU A 107 5.98 5.41 -9.28
C GLU A 107 5.98 3.98 -8.71
N ASN A 108 5.06 3.66 -7.80
CA ASN A 108 4.87 2.30 -7.30
C ASN A 108 3.99 1.51 -8.29
N PRO A 109 4.22 0.21 -8.48
CA PRO A 109 3.39 -0.59 -9.38
C PRO A 109 1.94 -0.63 -8.90
N GLY A 110 1.00 -0.70 -9.83
CA GLY A 110 -0.37 -1.04 -9.52
C GLY A 110 -0.44 -2.46 -8.97
N VAL A 111 -1.05 -2.68 -7.81
CA VAL A 111 -1.13 -4.01 -7.19
C VAL A 111 -2.51 -4.63 -7.38
N VAL A 112 -2.54 -5.83 -7.96
CA VAL A 112 -3.73 -6.69 -8.07
C VAL A 112 -3.52 -7.94 -7.22
N VAL A 113 -4.33 -8.12 -6.20
CA VAL A 113 -4.33 -9.34 -5.38
C VAL A 113 -5.25 -10.38 -6.02
N PHE A 114 -4.73 -11.57 -6.28
CA PHE A 114 -5.42 -12.69 -6.91
C PHE A 114 -5.25 -13.94 -6.04
N THR A 115 -6.21 -14.21 -5.16
CA THR A 115 -6.12 -15.23 -4.11
C THR A 115 -7.41 -16.05 -4.01
N ASN A 116 -7.38 -17.23 -3.39
CA ASN A 116 -8.59 -18.07 -3.26
C ASN A 116 -9.57 -17.48 -2.24
N GLU A 117 -9.05 -16.99 -1.12
CA GLU A 117 -9.85 -16.46 -0.02
C GLU A 117 -9.21 -15.20 0.57
N MET A 118 -10.06 -14.32 1.10
CA MET A 118 -9.65 -13.12 1.83
C MET A 118 -10.55 -12.92 3.05
N THR A 119 -9.93 -12.70 4.21
CA THR A 119 -10.64 -12.34 5.44
C THR A 119 -11.03 -10.85 5.44
N ASP A 120 -11.98 -10.47 6.30
CA ASP A 120 -12.45 -9.07 6.40
C ASP A 120 -11.28 -8.15 6.77
N LEU A 121 -10.42 -8.63 7.68
CA LEU A 121 -9.21 -7.93 8.11
C LEU A 121 -8.23 -7.75 6.94
N ALA A 122 -7.99 -8.81 6.16
CA ALA A 122 -7.08 -8.75 5.00
C ALA A 122 -7.56 -7.73 3.96
N ILE A 123 -8.85 -7.74 3.60
CA ILE A 123 -9.40 -6.77 2.63
C ILE A 123 -9.22 -5.34 3.14
N ARG A 124 -9.56 -5.07 4.42
CA ARG A 124 -9.39 -3.72 5.00
C ARG A 124 -7.94 -3.27 4.97
N GLU A 125 -7.00 -4.16 5.26
CA GLU A 125 -5.57 -3.86 5.25
C GLU A 125 -5.06 -3.58 3.84
N LEU A 126 -5.42 -4.44 2.87
CA LEU A 126 -5.04 -4.27 1.47
C LEU A 126 -5.61 -2.98 0.86
N LEU A 127 -6.87 -2.64 1.14
CA LEU A 127 -7.47 -1.37 0.71
C LEU A 127 -6.75 -0.16 1.30
N ARG A 128 -6.31 -0.23 2.57
CA ARG A 128 -5.50 0.83 3.20
C ARG A 128 -4.11 0.97 2.57
N LEU A 129 -3.57 -0.13 2.04
CA LEU A 129 -2.31 -0.14 1.32
C LEU A 129 -2.45 0.37 -0.13
N GLY A 130 -3.66 0.67 -0.59
CA GLY A 130 -3.90 1.25 -1.90
C GLY A 130 -3.82 0.25 -3.06
N VAL A 131 -4.15 -1.03 -2.83
CA VAL A 131 -4.25 -1.99 -3.95
C VAL A 131 -5.35 -1.59 -4.92
N TYR A 132 -5.11 -1.83 -6.22
CA TYR A 132 -6.04 -1.49 -7.30
C TYR A 132 -6.89 -2.69 -7.75
N GLY A 133 -6.58 -3.90 -7.29
CA GLY A 133 -7.37 -5.09 -7.61
C GLY A 133 -7.49 -6.03 -6.42
N LEU A 134 -8.71 -6.50 -6.13
CA LEU A 134 -8.97 -7.61 -5.19
C LEU A 134 -9.86 -8.64 -5.89
N LEU A 135 -9.25 -9.71 -6.38
CA LEU A 135 -9.87 -10.74 -7.18
C LEU A 135 -9.70 -12.13 -6.56
N GLU A 136 -10.69 -12.99 -6.80
CA GLU A 136 -10.61 -14.41 -6.45
C GLU A 136 -9.97 -15.22 -7.57
N LYS A 137 -9.31 -16.35 -7.28
CA LYS A 137 -8.72 -17.20 -8.35
C LYS A 137 -9.75 -17.83 -9.29
N GLU A 138 -11.01 -17.89 -8.86
CA GLU A 138 -12.14 -18.29 -9.69
C GLU A 138 -12.54 -17.21 -10.72
N THR A 139 -11.98 -16.00 -10.60
CA THR A 139 -12.21 -14.92 -11.56
C THR A 139 -11.73 -15.33 -12.94
N GLY A 140 -12.64 -15.34 -13.90
CA GLY A 140 -12.33 -15.63 -15.29
C GLY A 140 -11.27 -14.70 -15.89
N LYS A 141 -10.57 -15.23 -16.89
CA LYS A 141 -9.46 -14.58 -17.59
C LYS A 141 -9.75 -13.15 -18.03
N GLU A 142 -10.91 -12.89 -18.63
CA GLU A 142 -11.26 -11.58 -19.19
C GLU A 142 -11.33 -10.51 -18.09
N LYS A 143 -11.88 -10.86 -16.93
CA LYS A 143 -11.97 -9.97 -15.76
C LYS A 143 -10.60 -9.73 -15.13
N LEU A 144 -9.75 -10.76 -15.05
CA LEU A 144 -8.36 -10.61 -14.61
C LEU A 144 -7.61 -9.61 -15.50
N LEU A 145 -7.68 -9.78 -16.82
CA LEU A 145 -7.05 -8.86 -17.78
C LEU A 145 -7.61 -7.44 -17.66
N ALA A 146 -8.93 -7.29 -17.51
CA ALA A 146 -9.54 -5.99 -17.27
C ALA A 146 -9.01 -5.32 -15.99
N SER A 147 -8.85 -6.07 -14.90
CA SER A 147 -8.32 -5.56 -13.64
C SER A 147 -6.86 -5.12 -13.75
N ILE A 148 -6.05 -5.80 -14.56
CA ILE A 148 -4.66 -5.40 -14.81
C ILE A 148 -4.62 -4.07 -15.57
N ARG A 149 -5.46 -3.90 -16.61
CA ARG A 149 -5.56 -2.63 -17.33
C ARG A 149 -6.03 -1.49 -16.43
N ALA A 150 -6.99 -1.76 -15.55
CA ALA A 150 -7.48 -0.79 -14.58
C ALA A 150 -6.37 -0.38 -13.60
N ALA A 151 -5.64 -1.36 -13.03
CA ALA A 151 -4.53 -1.10 -12.13
C ALA A 151 -3.41 -0.27 -12.78
N ALA A 152 -3.07 -0.54 -14.04
CA ALA A 152 -2.10 0.26 -14.79
C ALA A 152 -2.52 1.73 -15.00
N ARG A 153 -3.83 2.03 -14.92
CA ARG A 153 -4.38 3.39 -14.96
C ARG A 153 -4.65 3.99 -13.57
N GLY A 154 -4.33 3.27 -12.50
CA GLY A 154 -4.64 3.68 -11.13
C GLY A 154 -6.14 3.59 -10.77
N GLU A 155 -6.90 2.74 -11.45
CA GLU A 155 -8.32 2.50 -11.21
C GLU A 155 -8.55 1.24 -10.36
N LEU A 156 -9.47 1.32 -9.40
CA LEU A 156 -9.81 0.21 -8.50
C LEU A 156 -10.85 -0.73 -9.13
N MET A 157 -10.56 -2.04 -9.12
CA MET A 157 -11.50 -3.09 -9.49
C MET A 157 -11.62 -4.14 -8.37
N LEU A 158 -12.85 -4.40 -7.93
CA LEU A 158 -13.14 -5.33 -6.84
C LEU A 158 -14.03 -6.48 -7.33
N ALA A 159 -13.77 -7.69 -6.85
CA ALA A 159 -14.69 -8.81 -7.05
C ALA A 159 -16.04 -8.53 -6.36
N PRO A 160 -17.18 -9.04 -6.90
CA PRO A 160 -18.51 -8.75 -6.38
C PRO A 160 -18.67 -9.03 -4.88
N ASN A 161 -18.12 -10.15 -4.40
CA ASN A 161 -18.16 -10.53 -2.99
C ASN A 161 -17.38 -9.55 -2.09
N VAL A 162 -16.26 -9.01 -2.56
CA VAL A 162 -15.49 -7.96 -1.88
C VAL A 162 -16.30 -6.67 -1.82
N ILE A 163 -16.96 -6.28 -2.93
CA ILE A 163 -17.84 -5.09 -2.97
C ILE A 163 -18.95 -5.22 -1.94
N HIS A 164 -19.64 -6.37 -1.87
CA HIS A 164 -20.71 -6.58 -0.90
C HIS A 164 -20.25 -6.42 0.55
N ARG A 165 -19.05 -6.91 0.88
CA ARG A 165 -18.46 -6.76 2.23
C ARG A 165 -18.10 -5.32 2.53
N VAL A 166 -17.45 -4.63 1.59
CA VAL A 166 -17.11 -3.21 1.72
C VAL A 166 -18.36 -2.36 1.93
N VAL A 167 -19.39 -2.57 1.11
CA VAL A 167 -20.69 -1.88 1.24
C VAL A 167 -21.36 -2.23 2.58
N GLY A 168 -21.29 -3.48 3.02
CA GLY A 168 -21.77 -3.89 4.34
C GLY A 168 -21.10 -3.10 5.47
N TRP A 169 -19.77 -3.03 5.46
CA TRP A 169 -19.05 -2.23 6.45
C TRP A 169 -19.40 -0.75 6.40
N LEU A 170 -19.61 -0.18 5.21
CA LEU A 170 -19.99 1.23 5.07
C LEU A 170 -21.40 1.51 5.56
N LYS A 171 -22.33 0.55 5.44
CA LYS A 171 -23.69 0.66 5.99
C LYS A 171 -23.68 0.61 7.52
N ASP A 172 -22.85 -0.27 8.09
CA ASP A 172 -22.68 -0.40 9.53
C ASP A 172 -21.82 0.71 10.12
N TYR A 173 -21.06 1.41 9.27
CA TYR A 173 -20.23 2.53 9.66
C TYR A 173 -21.09 3.79 9.80
N ASP A 174 -21.38 4.15 11.04
CA ASP A 174 -22.00 5.43 11.33
C ASP A 174 -20.97 6.56 11.11
N PHE A 175 -21.03 7.19 9.94
CA PHE A 175 -20.19 8.35 9.61
C PHE A 175 -20.39 9.54 10.55
N ASN A 176 -21.48 9.57 11.33
CA ASN A 176 -21.78 10.59 12.32
C ASN A 176 -21.37 10.18 13.74
N GLN A 177 -20.94 8.95 13.96
CA GLN A 177 -20.35 8.53 15.24
C GLN A 177 -19.00 9.22 15.41
N LYS A 178 -19.02 10.35 16.12
CA LYS A 178 -17.84 10.79 16.88
C LYS A 178 -17.51 9.63 17.81
N PRO A 179 -16.28 9.06 17.78
CA PRO A 179 -15.93 8.00 18.72
C PRO A 179 -16.25 8.50 20.12
N GLU A 180 -17.18 7.82 20.80
CA GLU A 180 -17.52 8.21 22.15
C GLU A 180 -16.23 8.16 22.96
N PRO A 181 -15.85 9.26 23.63
CA PRO A 181 -14.67 9.24 24.46
C PRO A 181 -14.87 8.15 25.50
N ASP A 182 -13.80 7.37 25.73
CA ASP A 182 -13.78 6.35 26.78
C ASP A 182 -14.45 6.92 28.04
N PRO A 183 -15.37 6.20 28.70
CA PRO A 183 -16.08 6.71 29.88
C PRO A 183 -15.13 7.30 30.94
N GLN A 184 -13.89 6.79 31.04
CA GLN A 184 -12.87 7.33 31.91
C GLN A 184 -12.45 8.76 31.53
N VAL A 185 -12.44 9.11 30.24
CA VAL A 185 -12.22 10.49 29.76
C VAL A 185 -13.34 11.43 30.19
N LYS A 186 -14.60 10.96 30.21
CA LYS A 186 -15.73 11.76 30.71
C LYS A 186 -15.59 12.10 32.20
N SER A 187 -14.85 11.29 32.96
CA SER A 187 -14.58 11.52 34.39
C SER A 187 -13.39 12.44 34.68
N LEU A 188 -12.60 12.81 33.65
CA LEU A 188 -11.44 13.68 33.81
C LEU A 188 -11.88 15.12 34.02
N THR A 189 -11.22 15.80 34.94
CA THR A 189 -11.32 17.26 35.07
C THR A 189 -10.72 17.93 33.83
N GLN A 190 -11.09 19.20 33.59
CA GLN A 190 -10.53 19.98 32.49
C GLN A 190 -8.99 19.97 32.49
N ARG A 191 -8.37 20.16 33.66
CA ARG A 191 -6.91 20.19 33.78
C ARG A 191 -6.24 18.84 33.56
N GLU A 192 -6.87 17.75 34.01
CA GLU A 192 -6.43 16.39 33.73
C GLU A 192 -6.49 16.07 32.23
N ARG A 193 -7.54 16.53 31.55
CA ARG A 193 -7.72 16.37 30.12
C ARG A 193 -6.66 17.13 29.32
N GLU A 194 -6.39 18.39 29.68
CA GLU A 194 -5.31 19.19 29.09
C GLU A 194 -3.96 18.49 29.22
N ILE A 195 -3.66 17.92 30.39
CA ILE A 195 -2.40 17.22 30.61
C ILE A 195 -2.33 15.90 29.83
N LEU A 196 -3.43 15.15 29.76
CA LEU A 196 -3.49 13.94 28.94
C LEU A 196 -3.27 14.25 27.45
N LEU A 197 -3.83 15.35 26.96
CA LEU A 197 -3.66 15.82 25.59
C LEU A 197 -2.20 16.17 25.30
N LEU A 198 -1.56 16.97 26.14
CA LEU A 198 -0.15 17.32 25.94
C LEU A 198 0.79 16.10 26.04
N VAL A 199 0.42 15.11 26.86
CA VAL A 199 1.14 13.83 26.88
C VAL A 199 0.92 13.06 25.57
N GLY A 200 -0.31 13.03 25.04
CA GLY A 200 -0.62 12.43 23.74
C GLY A 200 0.09 13.09 22.55
N GLU A 201 0.33 14.40 22.63
CA GLU A 201 1.18 15.18 21.70
C GLU A 201 2.69 14.89 21.87
N GLY A 202 3.09 14.18 22.94
CA GLY A 202 4.48 13.81 23.20
C GLY A 202 5.30 14.82 24.00
N LEU A 203 4.72 15.94 24.45
CA LEU A 203 5.47 17.03 25.11
C LEU A 203 6.14 16.58 26.41
N SER A 204 7.39 16.96 26.62
CA SER A 204 8.12 16.77 27.86
C SER A 204 7.48 17.55 29.02
N VAL A 205 7.82 17.18 30.26
CA VAL A 205 7.29 17.86 31.46
C VAL A 205 7.62 19.36 31.47
N ASN A 206 8.80 19.72 30.96
CA ASN A 206 9.23 21.12 30.88
C ASN A 206 8.42 21.88 29.81
N GLU A 207 8.21 21.29 28.63
CA GLU A 207 7.38 21.91 27.59
C GLU A 207 5.93 22.08 28.05
N MET A 208 5.37 21.08 28.75
CA MET A 208 4.05 21.18 29.36
C MET A 208 3.97 22.29 30.41
N SER A 209 5.01 22.45 31.25
CA SER A 209 5.04 23.51 32.27
C SER A 209 5.01 24.90 31.65
N VAL A 210 5.71 25.09 30.52
CA VAL A 210 5.72 26.34 29.76
C VAL A 210 4.37 26.57 29.10
N LYS A 211 3.83 25.58 28.38
CA LYS A 211 2.55 25.68 27.65
C LYS A 211 1.37 25.92 28.58
N LEU A 212 1.42 25.38 29.79
CA LEU A 212 0.34 25.48 30.78
C LEU A 212 0.56 26.55 31.86
N PHE A 213 1.66 27.30 31.78
CA PHE A 213 2.07 28.35 32.73
C PHE A 213 2.02 27.90 34.21
N ILE A 214 2.53 26.71 34.51
CA ILE A 214 2.57 26.14 35.87
C ILE A 214 3.94 25.53 36.18
N ALA A 215 4.25 25.30 37.45
CA ALA A 215 5.52 24.68 37.84
C ALA A 215 5.67 23.24 37.31
N VAL A 216 6.91 22.86 36.97
CA VAL A 216 7.30 21.50 36.55
C VAL A 216 6.84 20.44 37.57
N THR A 217 6.96 20.75 38.87
CA THR A 217 6.51 19.87 39.96
C THR A 217 5.00 19.64 39.89
N THR A 218 4.20 20.67 39.63
CA THR A 218 2.75 20.58 39.47
C THR A 218 2.36 19.69 38.29
N VAL A 219 3.05 19.81 37.15
CA VAL A 219 2.85 18.92 35.99
C VAL A 219 3.13 17.47 36.36
N ARG A 220 4.23 17.18 37.08
CA ARG A 220 4.56 15.82 37.54
C ARG A 220 3.48 15.25 38.46
N THR A 221 2.96 16.06 39.39
CA THR A 221 1.89 15.65 40.30
C THR A 221 0.61 15.31 39.53
N HIS A 222 0.23 16.13 38.54
CA HIS A 222 -0.92 15.82 37.69
C HIS A 222 -0.73 14.54 36.89
N ILE A 223 0.43 14.34 36.25
CA ILE A 223 0.74 13.09 35.51
C ILE A 223 0.64 11.88 36.43
N PHE A 224 1.17 11.97 37.64
CA PHE A 224 1.10 10.89 38.62
C PHE A 224 -0.35 10.55 39.00
N ARG A 225 -1.16 11.56 39.36
CA ARG A 225 -2.57 11.37 39.71
C ARG A 225 -3.38 10.83 38.53
N LEU A 226 -3.12 11.35 37.33
CA LEU A 226 -3.78 10.93 36.11
C LEU A 226 -3.48 9.46 35.77
N ARG A 227 -2.23 9.02 35.89
CA ARG A 227 -1.86 7.60 35.71
C ARG A 227 -2.62 6.69 36.66
N HIS A 228 -2.75 7.11 37.92
CA HIS A 228 -3.49 6.35 38.93
C HIS A 228 -4.99 6.31 38.62
N LYS A 229 -5.58 7.44 38.21
CA LYS A 229 -6.99 7.56 37.87
C LYS A 229 -7.36 6.75 36.63
N LEU A 230 -6.47 6.68 35.64
CA LEU A 230 -6.63 5.91 34.40
C LEU A 230 -6.17 4.45 34.51
N ASN A 231 -5.62 4.05 35.67
CA ASN A 231 -5.04 2.71 35.89
C ASN A 231 -3.97 2.31 34.85
N VAL A 232 -3.11 3.26 34.44
CA VAL A 232 -2.04 3.03 33.46
C VAL A 232 -0.67 3.00 34.14
N ARG A 233 0.18 2.08 33.69
CA ARG A 233 1.44 1.74 34.39
C ARG A 233 2.56 2.72 34.15
N ASP A 234 2.61 3.39 33.01
CA ASP A 234 3.69 4.30 32.63
C ASP A 234 3.21 5.38 31.66
N ARG A 235 4.16 6.25 31.26
CA ARG A 235 3.87 7.34 30.32
C ARG A 235 3.53 6.81 28.92
N ALA A 236 4.14 5.73 28.46
CA ALA A 236 3.86 5.16 27.14
C ALA A 236 2.42 4.63 27.06
N GLN A 237 1.95 3.96 28.11
CA GLN A 237 0.55 3.56 28.22
C GLN A 237 -0.39 4.76 28.30
N MET A 238 0.02 5.86 28.93
CA MET A 238 -0.78 7.09 28.96
C MET A 238 -0.88 7.77 27.58
N VAL A 239 0.20 7.75 26.79
CA VAL A 239 0.20 8.18 25.38
C VAL A 239 -0.73 7.29 24.56
N SER A 240 -0.59 5.96 24.70
CA SER A 240 -1.47 5.00 24.02
C SER A 240 -2.94 5.27 24.35
N PHE A 241 -3.26 5.46 25.63
CA PHE A 241 -4.61 5.75 26.09
C PHE A 241 -5.16 7.06 25.49
N ALA A 242 -4.36 8.13 25.41
CA ALA A 242 -4.81 9.39 24.79
C ALA A 242 -5.28 9.19 23.33
N HIS A 243 -4.59 8.34 22.56
CA HIS A 243 -4.93 8.03 21.16
C HIS A 243 -6.10 7.06 21.01
N THR A 244 -6.18 6.04 21.87
CA THR A 244 -7.23 5.01 21.81
C THR A 244 -8.55 5.48 22.42
N SER A 245 -8.52 6.36 23.41
CA SER A 245 -9.70 6.87 24.12
C SER A 245 -10.58 7.84 23.31
N GLY A 246 -10.22 8.12 22.06
CA GLY A 246 -10.92 9.08 21.20
C GLY A 246 -10.64 10.55 21.53
N LEU A 247 -9.91 10.84 22.61
CA LEU A 247 -9.62 12.19 23.09
C LEU A 247 -8.79 13.01 22.09
N MET A 248 -7.73 12.42 21.51
CA MET A 248 -6.86 13.12 20.54
C MET A 248 -7.57 13.47 19.23
N ARG A 249 -8.59 12.69 18.84
CA ARG A 249 -9.36 12.93 17.59
C ARG A 249 -10.35 14.09 17.71
N GLN A 250 -10.67 14.54 18.92
CA GLN A 250 -11.56 15.70 19.12
C GLN A 250 -10.86 17.04 18.86
N LEU A 251 -9.52 17.10 18.94
CA LEU A 251 -8.74 18.30 18.63
C LEU A 251 -8.69 18.61 17.14
N THR A 252 -8.79 17.60 16.27
CA THR A 252 -8.77 17.78 14.81
C THR A 252 -10.13 18.18 14.24
N ALA A 253 -11.19 18.11 15.05
CA ALA A 253 -12.57 18.40 14.66
C ALA A 253 -13.10 19.76 15.18
N MET A 254 -12.22 20.58 15.78
CA MET A 254 -12.47 21.97 16.18
C MET A 254 -11.61 22.90 15.31
#